data_AF-A0A841VGE0-F1
#
_entry.id   AF-A0A841VGE0-F1
#
_cell.length_a   1.000
_cell.length_b   1.000
_cell.length_c   1.000
_cell.angle_alpha   90.00
_cell.angle_beta   90.00
_cell.angle_gamma   90.00
#
_symmetry.space_group_name_H-M   'P 1'
#
loop_
_entity.id
_entity.type
_entity.pdbx_description
1 polymer ?
#
loop_
_entity_poly.entity_id
_entity_poly.type
_entity_poly.pdbx_seq_one_letter_code
_entity_poly.pdbx_strand_id
1 'polypeptide(L)'
;MLFSNSKTNLKTRQNNKIGRVFWTPTNVLILTGYLIILPICTLTTLSLFTASLFASIGTSHYSTSIPWIDDASECEYTGRKWRDRKCWDNQHNPMF
;
A
#
# COMPACT_ATOMS: atom_id res chain seq x y z
N MET A 1 29.87 3.94 -66.06
CA MET A 1 29.48 3.54 -64.69
C MET A 1 29.42 4.80 -63.84
N LEU A 2 28.33 5.04 -63.10
CA LEU A 2 28.32 5.64 -61.77
C LEU A 2 26.87 5.64 -61.28
N PHE A 3 26.56 4.67 -60.42
CA PHE A 3 25.26 4.52 -59.77
C PHE A 3 25.05 5.65 -58.77
N SER A 4 23.93 6.36 -58.91
CA SER A 4 23.51 7.41 -58.00
C SER A 4 22.98 6.81 -56.70
N ASN A 5 23.61 7.16 -55.58
CA ASN A 5 23.29 6.63 -54.25
C ASN A 5 22.26 7.55 -53.57
N SER A 6 20.97 7.29 -53.79
CA SER A 6 19.86 8.04 -53.19
C SER A 6 19.21 7.23 -52.06
N LYS A 7 19.76 7.30 -50.84
CA LYS A 7 19.21 6.59 -49.65
C LYS A 7 19.24 7.39 -48.35
N THR A 8 19.12 8.72 -48.39
CA THR A 8 19.18 9.55 -47.14
C THR A 8 17.91 10.30 -46.77
N ASN A 9 16.86 10.32 -47.60
CA ASN A 9 15.67 11.16 -47.34
C ASN A 9 14.42 10.44 -46.75
N LEU A 10 14.45 9.12 -46.57
CA LEU A 10 13.28 8.36 -46.10
C LEU A 10 13.15 8.30 -44.56
N LYS A 11 14.26 8.31 -43.81
CA LYS A 11 14.25 8.21 -42.33
C LYS A 11 13.61 9.44 -41.64
N THR A 12 13.88 10.64 -42.13
CA THR A 12 13.38 11.89 -41.52
C THR A 12 11.86 12.06 -41.70
N ARG A 13 11.29 11.54 -42.79
CA ARG A 13 9.84 11.61 -43.06
C ARG A 13 9.01 10.66 -42.19
N GLN A 14 9.59 9.52 -41.79
CA GLN A 14 8.91 8.49 -41.01
C GLN A 14 8.81 8.88 -39.51
N ASN A 15 9.87 9.49 -38.95
CA ASN A 15 9.86 9.99 -37.56
C ASN A 15 8.83 11.12 -37.35
N ASN A 16 8.65 12.00 -38.34
CA ASN A 16 7.67 13.09 -38.28
C ASN A 16 6.21 12.63 -38.41
N LYS A 17 5.98 11.40 -38.90
CA LYS A 17 4.64 10.79 -38.92
C LYS A 17 4.30 10.17 -37.57
N ILE A 18 5.24 9.44 -36.97
CA ILE A 18 5.07 8.85 -35.64
C ILE A 18 4.89 9.93 -34.56
N GLY A 19 5.69 11.01 -34.61
CA GLY A 19 5.49 12.16 -33.73
C GLY A 19 4.11 12.80 -33.89
N ARG A 20 3.62 13.00 -35.11
CA ARG A 20 2.29 13.59 -35.34
C ARG A 20 1.13 12.71 -34.87
N VAL A 21 1.26 11.38 -34.92
CA VAL A 21 0.27 10.46 -34.36
C VAL A 21 0.26 10.57 -32.82
N PHE A 22 1.43 10.71 -32.19
CA PHE A 22 1.55 10.83 -30.74
C PHE A 22 0.97 12.14 -30.18
N TRP A 23 1.04 13.22 -30.95
CA TRP A 23 0.60 14.57 -30.56
C TRP A 23 -0.78 14.96 -31.12
N THR A 24 -1.66 14.00 -31.36
CA THR A 24 -3.07 14.33 -31.62
C THR A 24 -3.71 14.86 -30.32
N PRO A 25 -4.65 15.82 -30.40
CA PRO A 25 -5.28 16.40 -29.20
C PRO A 25 -5.94 15.33 -28.31
N THR A 26 -6.50 14.28 -28.93
CA THR A 26 -7.06 13.12 -28.24
C THR A 26 -5.99 12.35 -27.45
N ASN A 27 -4.83 12.07 -28.05
CA ASN A 27 -3.76 11.34 -27.36
C ASN A 27 -3.15 12.17 -26.23
N VAL A 28 -3.04 13.50 -26.40
CA VAL A 28 -2.60 14.40 -25.33
C VAL A 28 -3.61 14.38 -24.17
N LEU A 29 -4.91 14.43 -24.46
CA LEU A 29 -5.96 14.39 -23.43
C LEU A 29 -6.00 13.05 -22.67
N ILE A 30 -5.79 11.94 -23.37
CA ILE A 30 -5.68 10.62 -22.75
C ILE A 30 -4.43 10.54 -21.87
N LEU A 31 -3.28 11.02 -22.37
CA LEU A 31 -2.02 11.01 -21.63
C LEU A 31 -2.09 11.86 -20.36
N THR A 32 -2.64 13.08 -20.44
CA THR A 32 -2.80 13.94 -19.26
C THR A 32 -3.77 13.33 -18.26
N GLY A 33 -4.90 12.76 -18.71
CA GLY A 33 -5.81 12.02 -17.85
C GLY A 33 -5.12 10.88 -17.12
N TYR A 34 -4.36 10.06 -17.84
CA TYR A 34 -3.62 8.93 -17.26
C TYR A 34 -2.59 9.38 -16.23
N LEU A 35 -1.82 10.43 -16.53
CA LEU A 35 -0.81 10.99 -15.63
C LEU A 35 -1.40 11.57 -14.34
N ILE A 36 -2.67 11.95 -14.34
CA ILE A 36 -3.37 12.48 -13.15
C ILE A 36 -4.08 11.35 -12.39
N ILE A 37 -4.78 10.47 -13.10
CA ILE A 37 -5.60 9.40 -12.51
C ILE A 37 -4.70 8.35 -11.84
N LEU A 38 -3.61 7.94 -12.48
CA LEU A 38 -2.68 6.95 -11.92
C LEU A 38 -2.18 7.33 -10.51
N PRO A 39 -1.55 8.50 -10.28
CA PRO A 39 -1.03 8.83 -8.97
C PRO A 39 -2.14 8.97 -7.93
N ILE A 40 -3.33 9.45 -8.32
CA ILE A 40 -4.47 9.54 -7.40
C ILE A 40 -4.90 8.13 -6.97
N CYS A 41 -5.06 7.20 -7.91
CA CYS A 41 -5.42 5.81 -7.61
C CYS A 41 -4.35 5.11 -6.76
N THR A 42 -3.06 5.29 -7.05
CA THR A 42 -2.00 4.67 -6.27
C THR A 42 -1.91 5.26 -4.85
N LEU A 43 -2.05 6.58 -4.69
CA LEU A 43 -2.02 7.21 -3.37
C LEU A 43 -3.23 6.80 -2.52
N THR A 44 -4.42 6.75 -3.11
CA THR A 44 -5.64 6.34 -2.39
C THR A 44 -5.60 4.88 -1.98
N THR A 45 -5.22 3.97 -2.89
CA THR A 45 -5.07 2.54 -2.56
C THR A 45 -4.01 2.32 -1.49
N LEU A 46 -2.85 2.99 -1.59
CA LEU A 46 -1.79 2.91 -0.58
C LEU A 46 -2.26 3.44 0.78
N SER A 47 -2.98 4.57 0.81
CA SER A 47 -3.52 5.15 2.03
C SER A 47 -4.55 4.25 2.72
N LEU A 48 -5.42 3.61 1.95
CA LEU A 48 -6.41 2.66 2.49
C LEU A 48 -5.72 1.41 3.02
N PHE A 49 -4.72 0.90 2.31
CA PHE A 49 -3.94 -0.25 2.75
C PHE A 49 -3.18 0.04 4.04
N THR A 50 -2.45 1.17 4.13
CA THR A 50 -1.73 1.54 5.35
C THR A 50 -2.69 1.77 6.51
N ALA A 51 -3.81 2.46 6.29
CA ALA A 51 -4.83 2.63 7.32
C ALA A 51 -5.38 1.29 7.83
N SER A 52 -5.65 0.33 6.93
CA SER A 52 -6.09 -1.01 7.31
C SER A 52 -5.02 -1.79 8.09
N LEU A 53 -3.76 -1.66 7.70
CA LEU A 53 -2.63 -2.29 8.37
C LEU A 53 -2.46 -1.71 9.78
N PHE A 54 -2.46 -0.38 9.93
CA PHE A 54 -2.37 0.27 11.24
C PHE A 54 -3.60 0.03 12.11
N ALA A 55 -4.80 -0.09 11.52
CA ALA A 55 -5.99 -0.51 12.26
C ALA A 55 -5.87 -1.95 12.76
N SER A 56 -5.21 -2.85 12.02
CA SER A 56 -4.96 -4.23 12.46
C SER A 56 -3.86 -4.33 13.53
N ILE A 57 -2.86 -3.46 13.46
CA ILE A 57 -1.75 -3.39 14.44
C ILE A 57 -2.18 -2.62 15.70
N GLY A 58 -3.24 -1.80 15.59
CA GLY A 58 -3.82 -1.04 16.68
C GLY A 58 -4.44 -1.93 17.76
N THR A 59 -3.85 -1.85 18.95
CA THR A 59 -4.47 -2.07 20.27
C THR A 59 -4.99 -3.46 20.63
N SER A 60 -4.68 -4.52 19.88
CA SER A 60 -4.94 -5.88 20.36
C SER A 60 -3.95 -6.26 21.47
N HIS A 61 -4.18 -5.75 22.67
CA HIS A 61 -3.64 -6.34 23.89
C HIS A 61 -4.23 -7.73 24.01
N TYR A 62 -3.42 -8.75 23.76
CA TYR A 62 -3.87 -10.13 23.92
C TYR A 62 -3.83 -10.46 25.40
N SER A 63 -5.01 -10.75 25.94
CA SER A 63 -5.14 -11.18 27.32
C SER A 63 -4.47 -12.54 27.49
N THR A 64 -3.51 -12.65 28.40
CA THR A 64 -2.86 -13.93 28.75
C THR A 64 -3.28 -14.35 30.15
N SER A 65 -3.45 -15.65 30.38
CA SER A 65 -3.73 -16.16 31.72
C SER A 65 -2.44 -16.36 32.50
N ILE A 66 -2.39 -15.91 33.76
CA ILE A 66 -1.25 -16.11 34.66
C ILE A 66 -1.38 -17.49 35.32
N PRO A 67 -0.46 -18.44 35.07
CA PRO A 67 -0.63 -19.82 35.51
C PRO A 67 -0.34 -20.06 37.00
N TRP A 68 0.36 -19.13 37.67
CA TRP A 68 0.72 -19.27 39.09
C TRP A 68 -0.22 -18.52 40.06
N ILE A 69 -1.21 -17.78 39.55
CA ILE A 69 -2.23 -17.12 40.39
C ILE A 69 -3.54 -17.89 40.20
N ASP A 70 -3.87 -18.72 41.18
CA ASP A 70 -5.08 -19.55 41.23
C ASP A 70 -6.12 -19.04 42.25
N ASP A 71 -5.83 -17.93 42.92
CA ASP A 71 -6.74 -17.24 43.83
C ASP A 71 -7.31 -15.95 43.21
N ALA A 72 -8.62 -15.74 43.39
CA ALA A 72 -9.32 -14.58 42.86
C ALA A 72 -8.92 -13.28 43.57
N SER A 73 -8.73 -13.34 44.90
CA SER A 73 -8.39 -12.15 45.69
C SER A 73 -6.95 -11.69 45.41
N GLU A 74 -6.03 -12.62 45.20
CA GLU A 74 -4.66 -12.32 44.76
C GLU A 74 -4.65 -11.69 43.36
N CYS A 75 -5.43 -12.22 42.42
CA CYS A 75 -5.54 -11.66 41.09
C CYS A 75 -6.04 -10.20 41.12
N GLU A 76 -7.12 -9.95 41.83
CA GLU A 76 -7.73 -8.62 41.94
C GLU A 76 -6.86 -7.63 42.71
N TYR A 77 -6.11 -8.09 43.74
CA TYR A 77 -5.13 -7.29 44.46
C TYR A 77 -4.05 -6.72 43.51
N THR A 78 -3.68 -7.46 42.47
CA THR A 78 -2.73 -6.98 41.46
C THR A 78 -3.33 -6.05 40.39
N GLY A 79 -4.63 -5.72 40.51
CA GLY A 79 -5.36 -4.89 39.53
C GLY A 79 -5.69 -5.64 38.23
N ARG A 80 -5.60 -6.97 38.22
CA ARG A 80 -5.92 -7.83 37.08
C ARG A 80 -7.35 -8.33 37.15
N LYS A 81 -7.84 -8.94 36.06
CA LYS A 81 -9.22 -9.45 36.00
C LYS A 81 -9.27 -10.95 36.22
N TRP A 82 -10.07 -11.37 37.19
CA TRP A 82 -10.42 -12.77 37.37
C TRP A 82 -11.57 -13.16 36.43
N ARG A 83 -11.38 -14.20 35.61
CA ARG A 83 -12.43 -14.74 34.71
C ARG A 83 -12.13 -16.20 34.38
N ASP A 84 -13.17 -17.03 34.32
CA ASP A 84 -13.06 -18.46 33.96
C ASP A 84 -12.10 -19.27 34.85
N ARG A 85 -12.08 -18.94 36.15
CA ARG A 85 -11.16 -19.51 37.15
C ARG A 85 -9.67 -19.30 36.80
N LYS A 86 -9.37 -18.19 36.14
CA LYS A 86 -8.01 -17.77 35.77
C LYS A 86 -7.83 -16.28 36.00
N CYS A 87 -6.61 -15.89 36.32
CA CYS A 87 -6.21 -14.49 36.36
C CYS A 87 -5.75 -14.04 34.96
N TRP A 88 -6.29 -12.94 34.45
CA TRP A 88 -5.99 -12.43 33.11
C TRP A 88 -5.18 -11.14 33.15
N ASP A 89 -4.09 -11.12 32.38
CA ASP A 89 -3.21 -9.97 32.18
C ASP A 89 -3.40 -9.38 30.78
N ASN A 90 -3.67 -8.07 30.70
CA ASN A 90 -3.86 -7.35 29.43
C ASN A 90 -2.64 -6.49 29.06
N GLN A 91 -1.52 -6.62 29.76
CA GLN A 91 -0.34 -5.78 29.53
C GLN A 91 0.58 -6.30 28.42
N HIS A 92 0.24 -7.44 27.80
CA HIS A 92 1.11 -8.07 26.82
C HIS A 92 0.88 -7.50 25.42
N ASN A 93 1.94 -6.98 24.83
CA ASN A 93 1.97 -6.57 23.43
C ASN A 93 2.32 -7.82 22.60
N PRO A 94 1.55 -8.21 21.57
CA PRO A 94 1.92 -9.33 20.69
C PRO A 94 3.30 -9.16 20.02
N MET A 95 3.85 -7.95 20.02
CA MET A 95 5.17 -7.66 19.46
C MET A 95 6.33 -7.84 20.44
N PHE A 96 6.09 -7.99 21.76
CA PHE A 96 7.13 -8.21 22.80
C PHE A 96 6.57 -8.93 24.03
#